data_AF-A0A661PLM0-F1
#
_entry.id   AF-A0A661PLM0-F1
#
_cell.length_a   1.000
_cell.length_b   1.000
_cell.length_c   1.000
_cell.angle_alpha   90.00
_cell.angle_beta   90.00
_cell.angle_gamma   90.00
#
_symmetry.space_group_name_H-M   'P 1'
#
loop_
_entity.id
_entity.type
_entity.pdbx_description
1 polymer ?
#
loop_
_entity_poly.entity_id
_entity_poly.type
_entity_poly.pdbx_seq_one_letter_code
_entity_poly.pdbx_strand_id
1 'polypeptide(L)'
;MCTVLLAYKKISGWPLVVANNRDEFFQRRALPPRVYAADRELRGMRWIASCDLIGGGSWWGCNSQGLLVWLTNRWTEDEFATGRRSRGEIVTELLHCPGPAAARLK
;
A
#
# COMPACT_ATOMS: atom_id res chain seq x y z
N MET A 1 8.41 -2.94 13.91
CA MET A 1 9.20 -2.21 12.90
C MET A 1 8.92 -2.75 11.50
N CYS A 2 8.30 -1.96 10.64
CA CYS A 2 8.17 -2.28 9.21
C CYS A 2 9.46 -2.00 8.45
N THR A 3 9.70 -2.78 7.40
CA THR A 3 10.91 -2.78 6.58
C THR A 3 10.54 -2.94 5.12
N VAL A 4 11.21 -2.16 4.27
CA VAL A 4 11.15 -2.24 2.82
C VAL A 4 12.54 -2.60 2.34
N LEU A 5 12.68 -3.68 1.57
CA LEU A 5 13.93 -4.04 0.91
C LEU A 5 13.79 -3.84 -0.60
N LEU A 6 14.78 -3.19 -1.19
CA LEU A 6 14.83 -2.86 -2.61
C LEU A 6 16.11 -3.41 -3.22
N ALA A 7 15.97 -4.27 -4.23
CA ALA A 7 17.07 -4.76 -5.05
C ALA A 7 16.91 -4.23 -6.48
N TYR A 8 17.65 -3.18 -6.81
CA TYR A 8 17.60 -2.55 -8.13
C TYR A 8 18.74 -3.05 -9.02
N LYS A 9 18.39 -3.68 -10.16
CA LYS A 9 19.33 -4.26 -11.12
C LYS A 9 20.38 -5.18 -10.48
N LYS A 10 19.98 -5.93 -9.44
CA LYS A 10 20.85 -6.89 -8.74
C LYS A 10 20.54 -8.35 -9.08
N ILE A 11 19.34 -8.63 -9.58
CA ILE A 11 18.89 -9.98 -9.90
C ILE A 11 18.65 -10.04 -11.41
N SER A 12 19.32 -10.98 -12.09
CA SER A 12 19.17 -11.15 -13.55
C SER A 12 17.71 -11.43 -13.91
N GLY A 13 17.20 -10.79 -14.96
CA GLY A 13 15.80 -10.89 -15.40
C GLY A 13 14.80 -10.04 -14.61
N TRP A 14 15.20 -9.44 -13.48
CA TRP A 14 14.32 -8.64 -12.62
C TRP A 14 14.93 -7.24 -12.37
N PRO A 15 14.51 -6.21 -13.12
CA PRO A 15 15.10 -4.87 -13.00
C PRO A 15 14.88 -4.25 -11.61
N LEU A 16 13.80 -4.63 -10.93
CA LEU A 16 13.48 -4.24 -9.57
C LEU A 16 12.81 -5.41 -8.86
N VAL A 17 13.32 -5.76 -7.68
CA VAL A 17 12.65 -6.66 -6.73
C VAL A 17 12.41 -5.90 -5.44
N VAL A 18 11.20 -6.01 -4.90
CA VAL A 18 10.80 -5.38 -3.65
C VAL A 18 10.27 -6.44 -2.71
N ALA A 19 10.72 -6.42 -1.45
CA ALA A 19 10.24 -7.30 -0.40
C ALA A 19 9.84 -6.49 0.82
N ASN A 20 8.79 -6.95 1.52
CA ASN A 20 8.20 -6.26 2.65
C ASN A 20 7.88 -7.12 3.83
N ASN A 21 7.99 -6.53 5.01
CA ASN A 21 7.20 -6.96 6.15
C ASN A 21 6.25 -5.84 6.58
N ARG A 22 5.11 -6.26 7.12
CA ARG A 22 4.29 -5.45 8.00
C ARG A 22 4.43 -6.00 9.39
N ASP A 23 5.06 -5.24 10.27
CA ASP A 23 5.15 -5.59 11.67
C ASP A 23 4.07 -4.85 12.45
N GLU A 24 3.09 -5.62 12.90
CA GLU A 24 1.81 -5.17 13.45
C GLU A 24 1.29 -6.18 14.49
N PHE A 25 0.40 -5.73 15.37
CA PHE A 25 -0.33 -6.60 16.29
C PHE A 25 -0.97 -7.82 15.59
N PHE A 26 -0.73 -9.02 16.14
CA PHE A 26 -1.30 -10.28 15.65
C PHE A 26 -2.83 -10.27 15.53
N GLN A 27 -3.51 -9.52 16.40
CA GLN A 27 -4.97 -9.40 16.38
C GLN A 27 -5.49 -8.57 15.20
N ARG A 28 -4.64 -7.73 14.58
CA ARG A 28 -5.00 -6.91 13.42
C ARG A 28 -4.91 -7.73 12.14
N ARG A 29 -5.99 -8.46 11.88
CA ARG A 29 -6.11 -9.35 10.71
C ARG A 29 -6.01 -8.59 9.40
N ALA A 30 -5.44 -9.25 8.40
CA ALA A 30 -5.37 -8.75 7.03
C ALA A 30 -5.59 -9.89 6.03
N LEU A 31 -6.06 -9.53 4.84
CA LEU A 31 -6.15 -10.44 3.70
C LEU A 31 -4.82 -10.47 2.92
N PRO A 32 -4.48 -11.62 2.32
CA PRO A 32 -3.34 -11.72 1.43
C PRO A 32 -3.53 -10.82 0.20
N PRO A 33 -2.47 -10.58 -0.58
CA PRO A 33 -2.53 -9.74 -1.76
C PRO A 33 -3.55 -10.26 -2.78
N ARG A 34 -4.38 -9.38 -3.32
CA ARG A 34 -5.39 -9.70 -4.33
C ARG A 34 -5.40 -8.66 -5.43
N VAL A 35 -5.83 -9.06 -6.62
CA VAL A 35 -6.06 -8.13 -7.73
C VAL A 35 -7.43 -7.48 -7.53
N TYR A 36 -7.45 -6.16 -7.51
CA TYR A 36 -8.64 -5.33 -7.48
C TYR A 36 -8.91 -4.82 -8.89
N ALA A 37 -10.13 -5.05 -9.36
CA ALA A 37 -10.54 -4.64 -10.70
C ALA A 37 -10.56 -3.11 -10.81
N ALA A 38 -10.38 -2.63 -12.04
CA ALA A 38 -10.61 -1.24 -12.37
C ALA A 38 -12.07 -0.90 -12.10
N ASP A 39 -12.33 -0.10 -11.07
CA ASP A 39 -13.64 0.47 -10.83
C ASP A 39 -13.81 1.71 -11.74
N ARG A 40 -14.83 1.67 -12.60
CA ARG A 40 -15.17 2.77 -13.52
C ARG A 40 -15.55 4.05 -12.78
N GLU A 41 -16.12 3.95 -11.59
CA GLU A 41 -16.52 5.11 -10.78
C GLU A 41 -15.31 5.77 -10.08
N LEU A 42 -14.29 4.98 -9.75
CA LEU A 42 -13.05 5.44 -9.09
C LEU A 42 -11.90 5.75 -10.08
N ARG A 43 -12.20 6.05 -11.35
CA ARG A 43 -11.21 6.35 -12.40
C ARG A 43 -10.17 5.23 -12.60
N GLY A 44 -10.51 4.00 -12.24
CA GLY A 44 -9.57 3.09 -11.61
C GLY A 44 -8.62 2.34 -12.53
N MET A 45 -7.36 2.33 -12.12
CA MET A 45 -6.38 1.35 -12.59
C MET A 45 -6.66 0.00 -11.94
N ARG A 46 -6.28 -1.10 -12.60
CA ARG A 46 -6.18 -2.39 -11.91
C ARG A 46 -4.98 -2.33 -10.96
N TRP A 47 -5.11 -2.82 -9.74
CA TRP A 47 -4.01 -2.87 -8.78
C TRP A 47 -4.01 -4.14 -7.95
N ILE A 48 -2.86 -4.48 -7.39
CA ILE A 48 -2.67 -5.56 -6.43
C ILE A 48 -2.27 -4.96 -5.09
N ALA A 49 -2.92 -5.39 -4.01
CA ALA A 49 -2.59 -4.99 -2.65
C ALA A 49 -3.10 -6.02 -1.64
N SER A 50 -2.57 -5.98 -0.43
CA SER A 50 -3.21 -6.60 0.74
C SER A 50 -4.36 -5.72 1.25
N CYS A 51 -5.19 -6.25 2.15
CA CYS A 51 -6.25 -5.45 2.79
C CYS A 51 -6.23 -5.65 4.31
N ASP A 52 -6.10 -4.57 5.05
CA ASP A 52 -6.28 -4.54 6.50
C ASP A 52 -7.76 -4.64 6.85
N LEU A 53 -8.17 -5.69 7.55
CA LEU A 53 -9.58 -5.95 7.87
C LEU A 53 -10.11 -5.07 9.01
N ILE A 54 -9.22 -4.43 9.78
CA ILE A 54 -9.63 -3.53 10.86
C ILE A 54 -9.76 -2.10 10.33
N GLY A 55 -8.75 -1.64 9.58
CA GLY A 55 -8.69 -0.28 9.05
C GLY A 55 -9.22 -0.11 7.62
N GLY A 56 -9.59 -1.18 6.91
CA GLY A 56 -10.15 -1.15 5.55
C GLY A 56 -9.17 -0.81 4.41
N GLY A 57 -7.97 -0.30 4.71
CA GLY A 57 -6.97 0.13 3.71
C GLY A 57 -5.87 -0.89 3.43
N SER A 58 -4.74 -0.43 2.88
CA SER A 58 -3.54 -1.27 2.65
C SER A 58 -2.27 -0.59 3.17
N TRP A 59 -1.23 -1.38 3.44
CA TRP A 59 0.13 -0.88 3.71
C TRP A 59 1.05 -0.93 2.50
N TRP A 60 0.62 -1.58 1.41
CA TRP A 60 1.38 -1.65 0.16
C TRP A 60 0.48 -1.94 -1.04
N GLY A 61 0.94 -1.60 -2.23
CA GLY A 61 0.35 -2.12 -3.46
C GLY A 61 1.07 -1.66 -4.71
N CYS A 62 0.70 -2.25 -5.84
CA CYS A 62 1.20 -1.88 -7.16
C CYS A 62 0.04 -1.81 -8.15
N ASN A 63 0.01 -0.79 -9.00
CA ASN A 63 -1.00 -0.67 -10.05
C ASN A 63 -0.48 -1.10 -11.43
N SER A 64 -1.39 -1.18 -12.39
CA SER A 64 -1.09 -1.61 -13.76
C SER A 64 -0.24 -0.61 -14.57
N GLN A 65 0.10 0.55 -14.01
CA GLN A 65 1.08 1.51 -14.57
C GLN A 65 2.49 1.30 -13.97
N GLY A 66 2.65 0.39 -13.01
CA GLY A 66 3.92 0.17 -12.31
C GLY A 66 4.17 1.15 -11.17
N LEU A 67 3.16 1.89 -10.72
CA LEU A 67 3.27 2.68 -9.49
C LEU A 67 3.22 1.75 -8.28
N LEU A 68 4.32 1.68 -7.55
CA LEU A 68 4.42 1.02 -6.25
C LEU A 68 4.19 2.05 -5.13
N VAL A 69 3.29 1.75 -4.21
CA VAL A 69 2.99 2.58 -3.04
C VAL A 69 3.17 1.75 -1.77
N TRP A 70 3.69 2.38 -0.71
CA TRP A 70 3.93 1.70 0.55
C TRP A 70 3.87 2.64 1.74
N LEU A 71 3.43 2.11 2.88
CA LEU A 71 3.47 2.78 4.17
C LEU A 71 4.28 1.97 5.18
N THR A 72 5.23 2.64 5.82
CA THR A 72 5.96 2.11 6.97
C THR A 72 5.37 2.66 8.26
N ASN A 73 5.67 1.98 9.37
CA ASN A 73 5.20 2.41 10.69
C ASN A 73 5.77 3.78 11.02
N ARG A 74 4.89 4.67 11.49
CA ARG A 74 5.26 5.93 12.13
C ARG A 74 4.41 6.08 13.37
N TRP A 75 5.06 6.07 14.52
CA TRP A 75 4.44 6.33 15.81
C TRP A 75 4.11 7.82 15.90
N THR A 76 2.91 8.13 16.36
CA THR A 76 2.47 9.50 16.61
C THR A 76 1.82 9.56 17.98
N GLU A 77 1.85 10.71 18.65
CA GLU A 77 1.35 10.84 20.04
C GLU A 77 -0.12 10.46 20.21
N ASP A 78 -0.88 10.46 19.12
CA ASP A 78 -2.33 10.33 19.12
C ASP A 78 -2.81 9.04 18.41
N GLU A 79 -1.95 8.00 18.39
CA GLU A 79 -2.17 6.74 17.66
C GLU A 79 -3.39 5.93 18.15
N PHE A 80 -3.90 6.25 19.35
CA PHE A 80 -5.08 5.63 19.96
C PHE A 80 -6.33 6.52 19.97
N ALA A 81 -6.31 7.69 19.33
CA ALA A 81 -7.52 8.51 19.22
C ALA A 81 -8.61 7.78 18.44
N THR A 82 -9.80 7.73 19.02
CA THR A 82 -11.00 7.15 18.41
C THR A 82 -11.47 7.98 17.22
N GLY A 83 -11.96 7.32 16.17
CA GLY A 83 -12.58 7.98 15.01
C GLY A 83 -11.61 8.46 13.92
N ARG A 84 -10.33 8.12 14.01
CA ARG A 84 -9.36 8.44 12.94
C ARG A 84 -9.56 7.55 11.71
N ARG A 85 -9.43 8.17 10.54
CA ARG A 85 -9.29 7.46 9.26
C ARG A 85 -8.04 6.59 9.27
N SER A 86 -8.11 5.45 8.59
CA SER A 86 -6.96 4.56 8.49
C SER A 86 -5.92 5.19 7.57
N ARG A 87 -4.64 5.23 8.01
CA ARG A 87 -3.55 5.62 7.12
C ARG A 87 -3.46 4.73 5.88
N GLY A 88 -3.95 3.49 5.96
CA GLY A 88 -3.96 2.60 4.82
C GLY A 88 -4.79 3.11 3.63
N GLU A 89 -5.67 4.09 3.87
CA GLU A 89 -6.41 4.78 2.81
C GLU A 89 -5.48 5.56 1.88
N ILE A 90 -4.34 6.07 2.37
CA ILE A 90 -3.31 6.74 1.55
C ILE A 90 -2.83 5.80 0.45
N VAL A 91 -2.57 4.52 0.77
CA VAL A 91 -2.11 3.56 -0.23
C VAL A 91 -3.19 3.32 -1.27
N THR A 92 -4.41 3.03 -0.81
CA THR A 92 -5.51 2.73 -1.73
C THR A 92 -5.85 3.92 -2.62
N GLU A 93 -5.87 5.15 -2.10
CA GLU A 93 -6.12 6.36 -2.89
C GLU A 93 -5.03 6.57 -3.96
N LEU A 94 -3.76 6.45 -3.58
CA LEU A 94 -2.63 6.69 -4.51
C LEU A 94 -2.50 5.60 -5.58
N LEU A 95 -3.02 4.40 -5.38
CA LEU A 95 -2.99 3.33 -6.39
C LEU A 95 -3.85 3.64 -7.63
N HIS A 96 -4.74 4.63 -7.55
CA HIS A 96 -5.48 5.13 -8.70
C HIS A 96 -4.70 6.16 -9.53
N CYS A 97 -3.50 6.57 -9.10
CA CYS A 97 -2.69 7.53 -9.83
C CYS A 97 -1.86 6.88 -10.95
N PRO A 98 -1.66 7.56 -12.10
CA PRO A 98 -0.89 7.02 -13.22
C PRO A 98 0.62 6.93 -12.96
N GLY A 99 1.12 7.55 -11.88
CA GLY A 99 2.53 7.51 -11.52
C GLY A 99 2.89 8.43 -10.36
N PRO A 100 4.17 8.42 -9.92
CA PRO A 100 4.61 9.10 -8.70
C PRO A 100 4.44 10.64 -8.71
N ALA A 101 4.47 11.25 -9.89
CA ALA A 101 4.27 12.70 -10.02
C ALA A 101 2.81 13.11 -9.73
N ALA A 102 1.85 12.27 -10.13
CA ALA A 102 0.42 12.49 -9.88
C ALA A 102 -0.03 11.99 -8.49
N ALA A 103 0.75 11.12 -7.86
CA ALA A 103 0.49 10.59 -6.53
C ALA A 103 0.76 11.65 -5.45
N ARG A 104 -0.27 12.44 -5.12
CA ARG A 104 -0.24 13.48 -4.08
C ARG A 104 -1.49 13.35 -3.22
N LEU A 105 -1.30 13.41 -1.90
CA LEU A 105 -2.41 13.55 -0.95
C LEU A 105 -2.95 14.98 -1.06
N LYS A 106 -4.27 15.11 -1.16
CA LYS A 106 -4.96 16.40 -1.14
C LYS A 106 -5.08 16.94 0.28
#